data_AF-A0A2K3N375-F1
#
_entry.id   AF-A0A2K3N375-F1
#
_cell.length_a   1.000
_cell.length_b   1.000
_cell.length_c   1.000
_cell.angle_alpha   90.00
_cell.angle_beta   90.00
_cell.angle_gamma   90.00
#
_symmetry.space_group_name_H-M   'P 1'
#
loop_
_entity.id
_entity.type
_entity.pdbx_description
1 polymer ?
#
loop_
_entity_poly.entity_id
_entity_poly.type
_entity_poly.pdbx_seq_one_letter_code
_entity_poly.pdbx_strand_id
1 'polypeptide(L)' 'MFEFKKDVVHMIQAAKAAKLQKTEIPAKIKLLADPWTPESGLVTAALKLKREQLKAKFNDDLLKLYA' A
#
# COMPACT_ATOMS: atom_id res chain seq x y z
N MET A 1 2.79 18.11 -4.11
CA MET A 1 2.27 17.72 -2.77
C MET A 1 0.74 17.50 -2.74
N PHE A 2 -0.05 17.99 -3.71
CA PHE A 2 -1.52 17.85 -3.73
C PHE A 2 -2.06 16.56 -4.38
N GLU A 3 -1.25 15.78 -5.08
CA GLU A 3 -1.73 14.57 -5.79
C GLU A 3 -2.01 13.40 -4.85
N PHE A 4 -1.25 13.25 -3.78
CA PHE A 4 -1.31 12.09 -2.89
C PHE A 4 -2.65 11.87 -2.15
N LYS A 5 -3.39 12.95 -1.84
CA LYS A 5 -4.75 12.81 -1.25
C LYS A 5 -5.75 12.25 -2.25
N LYS A 6 -5.54 12.48 -3.55
CA LYS A 6 -6.43 12.01 -4.61
C LYS A 6 -6.37 10.49 -4.74
N ASP A 7 -5.18 9.90 -4.63
CA ASP A 7 -4.97 8.46 -4.79
C ASP A 7 -5.70 7.64 -3.71
N VAL A 8 -5.63 8.08 -2.46
CA VAL A 8 -6.35 7.42 -1.34
C VAL A 8 -7.87 7.45 -1.58
N VAL A 9 -8.38 8.59 -2.04
CA VAL A 9 -9.81 8.74 -2.35
C VAL A 9 -10.23 7.86 -3.55
N HIS A 10 -9.37 7.69 -4.56
CA HIS A 10 -9.65 6.79 -5.68
C HIS A 10 -9.66 5.32 -5.25
N MET A 11 -8.74 4.90 -4.38
CA MET A 11 -8.72 3.55 -3.83
C MET A 11 -10.02 3.22 -3.07
N ILE A 12 -10.50 4.15 -2.23
CA ILE A 12 -11.77 3.98 -1.50
C ILE A 12 -12.97 3.92 -2.46
N GLN A 13 -12.97 4.73 -3.51
CA GLN A 13 -14.01 4.68 -4.54
C GLN A 13 -14.01 3.36 -5.30
N ALA A 14 -12.83 2.85 -5.68
CA ALA A 14 -12.68 1.54 -6.32
C ALA A 14 -13.18 0.41 -5.40
N ALA A 15 -12.86 0.48 -4.10
CA ALA A 15 -13.35 -0.49 -3.12
C ALA A 15 -14.87 -0.46 -2.96
N LYS A 16 -15.48 0.74 -2.96
CA LYS A 16 -16.93 0.90 -2.95
C LYS A 16 -17.58 0.35 -4.22
N ALA A 17 -16.99 0.61 -5.39
CA ALA A 17 -17.46 0.08 -6.67
C ALA A 17 -17.39 -1.46 -6.71
N ALA A 18 -16.35 -2.04 -6.09
CA ALA A 18 -16.19 -3.48 -5.91
C ALA A 18 -17.07 -4.08 -4.80
N LYS A 19 -17.92 -3.27 -4.13
CA LYS A 19 -18.81 -3.68 -3.03
C LYS A 19 -18.08 -4.37 -1.86
N LEU A 20 -16.84 -3.97 -1.60
CA LEU A 20 -16.05 -4.49 -0.48
C LEU A 20 -16.62 -4.05 0.86
N GLN A 21 -16.52 -4.93 1.86
CA GLN A 21 -16.88 -4.63 3.24
C GLN A 21 -15.90 -3.63 3.86
N LYS A 22 -16.35 -2.89 4.87
CA LYS A 22 -15.51 -1.90 5.56
C LYS A 22 -14.24 -2.52 6.17
N THR A 23 -14.27 -3.81 6.49
CA THR A 23 -13.12 -4.59 7.01
C THR A 23 -12.09 -4.94 5.94
N GLU A 24 -12.47 -4.92 4.66
CA GLU A 24 -11.56 -5.18 3.53
C GLU A 24 -10.88 -3.90 3.04
N ILE A 25 -11.35 -2.72 3.48
CA ILE A 25 -10.81 -1.42 3.12
C ILE A 25 -9.74 -1.01 4.15
N PRO A 26 -8.50 -0.71 3.72
CA PRO A 26 -7.46 -0.27 4.64
C PRO A 26 -7.86 1.01 5.39
N ALA A 27 -7.82 0.97 6.72
CA ALA A 27 -8.19 2.11 7.56
C ALA A 27 -7.07 3.17 7.67
N LYS A 28 -5.81 2.72 7.73
CA LYS A 28 -4.62 3.58 7.76
C LYS A 28 -3.70 3.20 6.59
N ILE A 29 -3.25 4.20 5.83
CA ILE A 29 -2.43 4.02 4.61
C ILE A 29 -1.24 4.97 4.68
N LYS A 30 -0.05 4.45 4.41
CA LYS A 30 1.17 5.25 4.21
C LYS A 30 1.50 5.28 2.72
N LEU A 31 1.63 6.48 2.17
CA LEU A 31 2.08 6.69 0.80
C LEU A 31 3.60 6.79 0.79
N LEU A 32 4.23 6.11 -0.17
CA LEU A 32 5.67 6.09 -0.36
C LEU A 32 5.98 6.83 -1.66
N ALA A 33 6.98 7.70 -1.64
CA ALA A 33 7.42 8.41 -2.84
C ALA A 33 8.26 7.52 -3.76
N ASP A 34 8.96 6.54 -3.19
CA ASP A 34 9.83 5.63 -3.93
C ASP A 34 9.04 4.48 -4.59
N PRO A 35 9.14 4.31 -5.93
CA PRO A 35 8.50 3.22 -6.63
C PRO A 35 9.15 1.87 -6.30
N TRP A 36 8.36 0.81 -6.31
CA TRP A 36 8.86 -0.55 -6.12
C TRP A 36 9.44 -1.10 -7.42
N THR A 37 10.76 -1.12 -7.54
CA THR A 37 11.47 -1.72 -8.67
C THR A 37 11.94 -3.15 -8.33
N PRO A 38 12.13 -4.03 -9.33
CA PRO A 38 12.70 -5.36 -9.10
C PRO A 38 14.07 -5.31 -8.43
N GLU A 39 14.85 -4.26 -8.74
CA GLU A 39 16.18 -3.97 -8.18
C GLU A 39 16.12 -3.69 -6.68
N SER A 40 15.03 -3.06 -6.20
CA SER A 40 14.81 -2.82 -4.77
C SER A 40 14.56 -4.10 -3.96
N GLY A 41 14.38 -5.24 -4.64
CA GLY A 41 14.11 -6.53 -4.01
C GLY A 41 12.69 -6.69 -3.45
N LEU A 42 11.81 -5.69 -3.58
CA LEU A 42 10.44 -5.70 -3.05
C LEU A 42 9.44 -6.38 -3.99
N VAL A 43 9.73 -6.37 -5.28
CA VAL A 43 8.90 -6.99 -6.32
C VAL A 43 9.73 -7.96 -7.15
N THR A 44 9.07 -8.92 -7.79
CA THR A 44 9.72 -9.79 -8.77
C THR A 44 9.90 -9.05 -10.10
N ALA A 45 10.68 -9.63 -11.03
CA ALA A 45 10.82 -9.10 -12.39
C ALA A 45 9.47 -8.98 -13.14
N ALA A 46 8.46 -9.76 -12.72
CA ALA A 46 7.09 -9.67 -13.21
C ALA A 46 6.19 -8.74 -12.37
N LEU A 47 6.79 -7.85 -11.57
CA LEU A 47 6.12 -6.91 -10.67
C LEU A 47 5.17 -7.58 -9.65
N LYS A 48 5.41 -8.84 -9.30
CA LYS A 48 4.67 -9.51 -8.21
C LYS A 48 5.25 -9.12 -6.86
N LEU A 49 4.38 -8.86 -5.89
CA LEU A 49 4.77 -8.46 -4.53
C LEU A 49 5.44 -9.61 -3.77
N LYS A 50 6.65 -9.37 -3.23
CA LYS A 50 7.31 -10.30 -2.30
C LYS A 50 6.87 -10.01 -0.87
N ARG A 51 5.74 -10.60 -0.45
CA ARG A 51 5.09 -10.32 0.84
C ARG A 51 6.03 -10.39 2.05
N GLU A 52 6.95 -11.36 2.09
CA GLU A 52 7.90 -11.52 3.20
C GLU A 52 8.87 -10.34 3.30
N GLN A 53 9.47 -9.93 2.17
CA GLN A 53 10.39 -8.80 2.11
C GLN A 53 9.69 -7.47 2.42
N LEU A 54 8.48 -7.29 1.89
CA LEU A 54 7.62 -6.15 2.20
C LEU A 54 7.29 -6.08 3.70
N LYS A 55 6.88 -7.22 4.28
CA LYS A 55 6.56 -7.28 5.71
C LYS A 55 7.77 -6.90 6.56
N ALA A 56 8.96 -7.44 6.25
CA ALA A 56 10.18 -7.11 6.98
C ALA A 56 10.55 -5.62 6.87
N LYS A 57 10.51 -5.05 5.65
CA LYS A 57 10.90 -3.66 5.40
C LYS A 57 9.93 -2.64 6.02
N PHE A 58 8.63 -2.93 5.98
CA PHE A 58 7.59 -2.01 6.45
C PHE A 58 7.04 -2.36 7.84
N ASN A 59 7.60 -3.35 8.54
CA ASN A 59 7.09 -3.77 9.85
C ASN A 59 7.04 -2.61 10.85
N ASP A 60 8.15 -1.89 10.99
CA ASP A 60 8.28 -0.76 11.91
C ASP A 60 7.33 0.39 11.55
N ASP A 61 7.18 0.66 10.26
CA ASP A 61 6.22 1.65 9.75
C ASP A 61 4.77 1.24 10.01
N LEU A 62 4.42 -0.03 9.82
CA LEU A 62 3.08 -0.55 10.11
C LEU A 62 2.78 -0.50 11.61
N LEU A 63 3.78 -0.80 12.46
CA LEU A 63 3.65 -0.69 13.91
C LEU A 63 3.41 0.76 14.32
N LYS A 64 4.18 1.72 13.79
CA LYS A 64 3.97 3.16 14.04
C LYS A 64 2.64 3.66 13.49
N LEU A 65 2.18 3.10 12.37
CA LEU A 65 0.92 3.46 11.75
C LEU A 65 -0.26 3.02 12.63
N TYR A 66 -0.20 1.81 13.21
CA TYR A 66 -1.29 1.22 13.99
C TYR A 66 -1.19 1.39 15.51
N ALA A 67 -0.06 1.88 16.03
CA ALA A 67 0.02 2.43 17.38
C ALA A 67 -1.06 3.50 17.62
#